data_AF-A0A2D6FNC1-F1
#
_entry.id   AF-A0A2D6FNC1-F1
#
_cell.length_a   1.000
_cell.length_b   1.000
_cell.length_c   1.000
_cell.angle_alpha   90.00
_cell.angle_beta   90.00
_cell.angle_gamma   90.00
#
_symmetry.space_group_name_H-M   'P 1'
#
loop_
_entity.id
_entity.type
_entity.pdbx_description
1 polymer ?
#
loop_
_entity_poly.entity_id
_entity_poly.type
_entity_poly.pdbx_seq_one_letter_code
_entity_poly.pdbx_strand_id
1 'polypeptide(L)'
;TQFGKVVGNIGQSKPHKVKDMPSKCLVGVPERFSIAMRDNGWILRNTIIWHKPNCMPSSARDRFTVDFEPIFFFVKSKKYFFDMPREAPTDLIWAARMEKNVLKETGIKSPDKNVQRFGTTTNTRYNNPLGRAGRTVWRVTTQPFAEAHFATFPEELVKKPLLAGCPEFVCKACGKPREKIYEKSVPKLESRKALNHYLVSKKSSYEQGMSFKKGGFSEWRDKKLQEGLMNPDLVRDIFVGWSDCGCGVGWKAGVVLDPFMGSGTVGVVARKNSRDFIGFELNKEYVEIANKRLKPYMEQTKLTEVTDGY
;
A
#
# COMPACT_ATOMS: atom_id res chain seq x y z
N THR A 1 4.34 -11.13 -30.54
CA THR A 1 2.92 -10.91 -30.19
C THR A 1 2.82 -9.56 -29.54
N GLN A 2 2.23 -8.55 -30.22
CA GLN A 2 2.14 -7.18 -29.68
C GLN A 2 1.09 -7.15 -28.55
N PHE A 3 1.54 -6.93 -27.33
CA PHE A 3 0.68 -6.59 -26.19
C PHE A 3 0.56 -5.06 -26.12
N GLY A 4 -0.67 -4.52 -26.09
CA GLY A 4 -0.91 -3.07 -25.93
C GLY A 4 -1.75 -2.41 -27.03
N LYS A 5 -2.97 -2.91 -27.32
CA LYS A 5 -3.89 -2.26 -28.26
C LYS A 5 -5.27 -2.09 -27.65
N VAL A 6 -5.79 -0.85 -27.68
CA VAL A 6 -7.15 -0.52 -27.30
C VAL A 6 -8.09 -0.83 -28.47
N VAL A 7 -9.16 -1.60 -28.23
CA VAL A 7 -10.09 -2.09 -29.27
C VAL A 7 -11.52 -1.63 -28.91
N GLY A 8 -12.31 -1.20 -29.89
CA GLY A 8 -13.68 -0.71 -29.66
C GLY A 8 -14.73 -1.39 -30.56
N ASN A 9 -15.83 -1.85 -29.96
CA ASN A 9 -17.23 -1.65 -30.38
C ASN A 9 -18.22 -2.51 -29.58
N ILE A 10 -19.14 -1.90 -28.82
CA ILE A 10 -20.47 -2.45 -28.48
C ILE A 10 -21.44 -1.26 -28.37
N GLY A 11 -22.60 -1.34 -29.04
CA GLY A 11 -23.60 -0.26 -29.15
C GLY A 11 -24.33 0.08 -27.85
N GLN A 12 -24.81 1.33 -27.74
CA GLN A 12 -25.50 1.87 -26.56
C GLN A 12 -27.02 1.72 -26.66
N SER A 13 -27.66 1.12 -25.65
CA SER A 13 -29.11 1.15 -25.42
C SER A 13 -29.49 2.26 -24.43
N LYS A 14 -30.69 2.85 -24.57
CA LYS A 14 -31.19 3.93 -23.68
C LYS A 14 -31.40 3.44 -22.23
N PRO A 15 -31.15 4.28 -21.21
CA PRO A 15 -31.36 3.91 -19.81
C PRO A 15 -32.84 3.84 -19.44
N HIS A 16 -33.25 2.77 -18.74
CA HIS A 16 -34.60 2.59 -18.21
C HIS A 16 -34.85 3.46 -16.96
N LYS A 17 -35.99 4.16 -16.89
CA LYS A 17 -36.46 4.79 -15.64
C LYS A 17 -36.84 3.70 -14.65
N VAL A 18 -36.25 3.72 -13.45
CA VAL A 18 -36.70 2.85 -12.35
C VAL A 18 -38.07 3.34 -11.91
N LYS A 19 -39.13 2.60 -12.25
CA LYS A 19 -40.47 2.84 -11.72
C LYS A 19 -40.41 2.69 -10.20
N ASP A 20 -41.09 3.57 -9.46
CA ASP A 20 -41.35 3.45 -8.01
C ASP A 20 -40.28 3.95 -7.02
N MET A 21 -39.33 4.82 -7.42
CA MET A 21 -38.49 5.54 -6.45
C MET A 21 -38.95 7.00 -6.22
N PRO A 22 -39.00 7.47 -4.95
CA PRO A 22 -39.24 8.88 -4.65
C PRO A 22 -38.19 9.80 -5.30
N SER A 23 -38.59 11.05 -5.56
CA SER A 23 -37.63 12.07 -6.00
C SER A 23 -36.56 12.30 -4.92
N LYS A 24 -35.35 12.69 -5.35
CA LYS A 24 -34.17 12.91 -4.49
C LYS A 24 -33.69 11.68 -3.69
N CYS A 25 -34.14 10.47 -4.06
CA CYS A 25 -33.60 9.22 -3.53
C CYS A 25 -32.33 8.82 -4.28
N LEU A 26 -31.26 8.47 -3.56
CA LEU A 26 -30.09 7.85 -4.18
C LEU A 26 -30.48 6.47 -4.69
N VAL A 27 -30.32 6.26 -5.99
CA VAL A 27 -30.63 4.96 -6.60
C VAL A 27 -29.66 3.85 -6.18
N GLY A 28 -28.55 4.18 -5.51
CA GLY A 28 -27.59 3.22 -4.96
C GLY A 28 -26.83 2.43 -6.03
N VAL A 29 -26.37 3.09 -7.10
CA VAL A 29 -25.67 2.41 -8.21
C VAL A 29 -24.47 1.59 -7.72
N PRO A 30 -23.53 2.12 -6.90
CA PRO A 30 -22.39 1.35 -6.43
C PRO A 30 -22.81 0.14 -5.59
N GLU A 31 -23.80 0.28 -4.72
CA GLU A 31 -24.30 -0.79 -3.87
C GLU A 31 -24.95 -1.88 -4.71
N ARG A 32 -25.80 -1.50 -5.68
CA ARG A 32 -26.43 -2.44 -6.61
C ARG A 32 -25.40 -3.20 -7.43
N PHE A 33 -24.37 -2.53 -7.91
CA PHE A 33 -23.25 -3.19 -8.59
C PHE A 33 -22.58 -4.21 -7.67
N SER A 34 -22.33 -3.85 -6.40
CA SER A 34 -21.67 -4.74 -5.46
C SER A 34 -22.50 -5.99 -5.12
N ILE A 35 -23.82 -5.84 -5.04
CA ILE A 35 -24.78 -6.94 -4.85
C ILE A 35 -24.78 -7.82 -6.10
N ALA A 36 -24.98 -7.24 -7.28
CA ALA A 36 -25.02 -7.97 -8.54
C ALA A 36 -23.74 -8.79 -8.77
N MET A 37 -22.56 -8.24 -8.48
CA MET A 37 -21.29 -8.98 -8.60
C MET A 37 -21.25 -10.20 -7.69
N ARG A 38 -21.74 -10.09 -6.45
CA ARG A 38 -21.82 -11.22 -5.50
C ARG A 38 -22.81 -12.28 -5.95
N ASP A 39 -23.97 -11.87 -6.44
CA ASP A 39 -24.99 -12.77 -6.98
C ASP A 39 -24.47 -13.51 -8.22
N ASN A 40 -23.54 -12.89 -8.97
CA ASN A 40 -22.80 -13.50 -10.08
C ASN A 40 -21.53 -14.28 -9.64
N GLY A 41 -21.44 -14.66 -8.36
CA GLY A 41 -20.40 -15.57 -7.86
C GLY A 41 -19.06 -14.94 -7.50
N TRP A 42 -18.93 -13.61 -7.54
CA TRP A 42 -17.70 -12.94 -7.06
C TRP A 42 -17.69 -12.79 -5.55
N ILE A 43 -16.50 -12.86 -4.95
CA ILE A 43 -16.31 -12.70 -3.51
C ILE A 43 -15.88 -11.26 -3.23
N LEU A 44 -16.76 -10.47 -2.59
CA LEU A 44 -16.40 -9.14 -2.08
C LEU A 44 -15.52 -9.29 -0.82
N ARG A 45 -14.25 -8.90 -0.92
CA ARG A 45 -13.28 -9.01 0.19
C ARG A 45 -13.32 -7.79 1.09
N ASN A 46 -13.37 -6.60 0.49
CA ASN A 46 -13.42 -5.33 1.22
C ASN A 46 -14.17 -4.28 0.42
N THR A 47 -14.86 -3.40 1.15
CA THR A 47 -15.19 -2.05 0.67
C THR A 47 -14.13 -1.11 1.21
N ILE A 48 -13.45 -0.42 0.32
CA ILE A 48 -12.41 0.57 0.60
C ILE A 48 -13.03 1.95 0.39
N ILE A 49 -12.74 2.90 1.27
CA ILE A 49 -13.20 4.28 1.18
C ILE A 49 -12.05 5.14 0.65
N TRP A 50 -12.20 5.68 -0.54
CA TRP A 50 -11.35 6.76 -1.03
C TRP A 50 -11.90 8.09 -0.51
N HIS A 51 -11.28 8.62 0.54
CA HIS A 51 -11.57 9.96 1.04
C HIS A 51 -10.74 10.99 0.26
N LYS A 52 -11.42 12.01 -0.28
CA LYS A 52 -10.90 13.10 -1.12
C LYS A 52 -10.77 14.38 -0.28
N PRO A 53 -9.59 14.68 0.31
CA PRO A 53 -9.44 15.82 1.23
C PRO A 53 -9.71 17.18 0.60
N ASN A 54 -9.54 17.27 -0.71
CA ASN A 54 -9.78 18.44 -1.54
C ASN A 54 -11.02 18.24 -2.43
N CYS A 55 -12.07 17.60 -1.89
CA CYS A 55 -13.32 17.42 -2.64
C CYS A 55 -13.92 18.77 -3.03
N MET A 56 -14.44 18.85 -4.25
CA MET A 56 -15.14 20.06 -4.70
C MET A 56 -16.45 20.19 -3.91
N PRO A 57 -16.78 21.40 -3.40
CA PRO A 57 -18.01 21.62 -2.66
C PRO A 57 -19.23 21.37 -3.56
N SER A 58 -20.27 20.76 -3.00
CA SER A 58 -21.53 20.57 -3.73
C SER A 58 -22.37 21.84 -3.69
N SER A 59 -22.96 22.22 -4.83
CA SER A 59 -23.95 23.31 -4.91
C SER A 59 -25.32 22.92 -4.35
N ALA A 60 -25.55 21.64 -4.05
CA ALA A 60 -26.78 21.16 -3.44
C ALA A 60 -26.92 21.72 -2.02
N ARG A 61 -28.11 22.25 -1.69
CA ARG A 61 -28.39 22.90 -0.40
C ARG A 61 -29.13 21.99 0.59
N ASP A 62 -29.57 20.82 0.16
CA ASP A 62 -30.46 19.91 0.88
C ASP A 62 -29.84 18.53 1.14
N ARG A 63 -28.51 18.42 1.07
CA ARG A 63 -27.75 17.21 1.40
C ARG A 63 -26.30 17.54 1.75
N PHE A 64 -25.63 16.62 2.43
CA PHE A 64 -24.20 16.75 2.69
C PHE A 64 -23.37 16.61 1.40
N THR A 65 -22.23 17.30 1.37
CA THR A 65 -21.22 17.10 0.33
C THR A 65 -20.61 15.72 0.52
N VAL A 66 -20.58 14.92 -0.55
CA VAL A 66 -19.94 13.61 -0.54
C VAL A 66 -18.46 13.78 -0.85
N ASP A 67 -17.63 13.59 0.16
CA ASP A 67 -16.17 13.75 0.09
C ASP A 67 -15.42 12.43 -0.12
N PHE A 68 -16.14 11.32 -0.33
CA PHE A 68 -15.54 10.01 -0.54
C PHE A 68 -16.18 9.22 -1.68
N GLU A 69 -15.49 8.18 -2.13
CA GLU A 69 -16.01 7.19 -3.09
C GLU A 69 -15.66 5.77 -2.63
N PRO A 70 -16.58 4.80 -2.75
CA PRO A 70 -16.27 3.41 -2.46
C PRO A 70 -15.46 2.77 -3.60
N ILE A 71 -14.45 1.98 -3.22
CA ILE A 71 -13.70 1.07 -4.09
C ILE A 71 -13.99 -0.35 -3.59
N PHE A 72 -14.57 -1.18 -4.45
CA PHE A 72 -14.88 -2.56 -4.09
C PHE A 72 -13.75 -3.49 -4.53
N PHE A 73 -13.25 -4.30 -3.59
CA PHE A 73 -12.23 -5.31 -3.89
C PHE A 73 -12.86 -6.70 -4.00
N PHE A 74 -12.98 -7.20 -5.22
CA PHE A 74 -13.53 -8.51 -5.53
C PHE A 74 -12.45 -9.53 -5.90
N VAL A 75 -12.72 -10.82 -5.63
CA VAL A 75 -11.91 -11.95 -6.09
C VAL A 75 -12.80 -13.08 -6.63
N LYS A 76 -12.28 -13.89 -7.55
CA LYS A 76 -12.99 -15.05 -8.11
C LYS A 76 -12.86 -16.32 -7.27
N SER A 77 -11.79 -16.43 -6.48
CA SER A 77 -11.45 -17.65 -5.72
C SER A 77 -11.00 -17.29 -4.31
N LYS A 78 -11.15 -18.23 -3.37
CA LYS A 78 -10.67 -18.06 -1.98
C LYS A 78 -9.14 -17.98 -1.90
N LYS A 79 -8.44 -18.65 -2.83
CA LYS A 79 -6.99 -18.60 -3.00
C LYS A 79 -6.67 -17.68 -4.17
N TYR A 80 -6.03 -16.55 -3.90
CA TYR A 80 -5.64 -15.54 -4.88
C TYR A 80 -4.34 -14.87 -4.42
N PHE A 81 -3.58 -14.30 -5.37
CA PHE A 81 -2.40 -13.51 -5.04
C PHE A 81 -2.81 -12.22 -4.33
N PHE A 82 -2.17 -11.94 -3.19
CA PHE A 82 -2.36 -10.70 -2.47
C PHE A 82 -1.10 -10.30 -1.70
N ASP A 83 -0.40 -9.28 -2.18
CA ASP A 83 0.70 -8.65 -1.45
C ASP A 83 0.14 -7.57 -0.52
N MET A 84 0.17 -7.83 0.79
CA MET A 84 -0.47 -6.94 1.76
C MET A 84 0.22 -5.57 1.77
N PRO A 85 -0.47 -4.47 1.39
CA PRO A 85 0.09 -3.14 1.50
C PRO A 85 0.46 -2.87 2.95
N ARG A 86 1.62 -2.24 3.17
CA ARG A 86 2.03 -1.80 4.50
C ARG A 86 1.95 -0.28 4.60
N GLU A 87 1.49 0.21 5.74
CA GLU A 87 1.51 1.63 6.09
C GLU A 87 2.60 1.89 7.11
N ALA A 88 3.36 2.96 6.90
CA ALA A 88 4.37 3.39 7.87
C ALA A 88 3.75 3.54 9.28
N PRO A 89 4.48 3.14 10.35
CA PRO A 89 4.05 3.36 11.71
C PRO A 89 3.69 4.84 11.95
N THR A 90 2.54 5.09 12.59
CA THR A 90 2.05 6.46 12.82
C THR A 90 2.98 7.24 13.74
N ASP A 91 3.70 6.54 14.62
CA ASP A 91 4.64 7.11 15.58
C ASP A 91 5.87 7.74 14.91
N LEU A 92 6.35 7.24 13.77
CA LEU A 92 7.50 7.83 13.06
C LEU A 92 7.14 9.18 12.45
N ILE A 93 5.89 9.34 12.00
CA ILE A 93 5.38 10.58 11.42
C ILE A 93 5.10 11.60 12.53
N TRP A 94 4.57 11.17 13.68
CA TRP A 94 4.36 12.02 14.85
C TRP A 94 5.67 12.44 15.51
N ALA A 95 6.62 11.52 15.69
CA ALA A 95 7.95 11.82 16.23
C ALA A 95 8.70 12.83 15.35
N ALA A 96 8.76 12.61 14.03
CA ALA A 96 9.41 13.54 13.10
C ALA A 96 8.72 14.92 13.03
N ARG A 97 7.40 14.98 13.26
CA ARG A 97 6.62 16.22 13.27
C ARG A 97 6.74 16.97 14.59
N MET A 98 6.81 16.27 15.73
CA MET A 98 7.13 16.86 17.03
C MET A 98 8.55 17.41 17.07
N GLU A 99 9.52 16.66 16.55
CA GLU A 99 10.93 17.08 16.48
C GLU A 99 11.06 18.40 15.69
N LYS A 100 10.39 18.52 14.55
CA LYS A 100 10.36 19.75 13.74
C LYS A 100 9.69 20.94 14.42
N ASN A 101 8.63 20.73 15.18
CA ASN A 101 7.90 21.81 15.85
C ASN A 101 8.61 22.27 17.12
N VAL A 102 9.14 21.35 17.92
CA VAL A 102 9.91 21.66 19.13
C VAL A 102 11.21 22.40 18.79
N LEU A 103 11.91 22.00 17.71
CA LEU A 103 13.11 22.71 17.24
C LEU A 103 12.83 24.13 16.72
N LYS A 104 11.63 24.37 16.18
CA LYS A 104 11.22 25.69 15.68
C LYS A 104 10.79 26.67 16.77
N GLU A 105 10.09 26.19 17.80
CA GLU A 105 9.53 27.06 18.83
C GLU A 105 10.52 27.38 19.97
N THR A 106 11.50 26.52 20.22
CA THR A 106 12.40 26.67 21.38
C THR A 106 13.76 27.29 21.05
N GLY A 107 14.14 27.40 19.77
CA GLY A 107 15.46 27.94 19.36
C GLY A 107 16.66 27.10 19.79
N ILE A 108 16.43 25.91 20.38
CA ILE A 108 17.47 25.04 20.93
C ILE A 108 18.18 24.31 19.77
N LYS A 109 19.45 24.63 19.53
CA LYS A 109 20.32 23.90 18.61
C LYS A 109 20.70 22.56 19.24
N SER A 110 19.94 21.52 18.89
CA SER A 110 20.04 20.12 19.35
C SER A 110 19.54 19.89 20.80
N PRO A 111 18.66 18.90 21.02
CA PRO A 111 18.10 18.71 22.34
C PRO A 111 19.11 18.04 23.29
N ASP A 112 19.31 18.66 24.44
CA ASP A 112 19.97 18.06 25.59
C ASP A 112 19.32 16.73 25.97
N LYS A 113 20.14 15.79 26.45
CA LYS A 113 19.85 14.36 26.69
C LYS A 113 18.68 14.07 27.66
N ASN A 114 18.05 15.10 28.24
CA ASN A 114 17.07 14.99 29.31
C ASN A 114 15.61 15.30 28.91
N VAL A 115 15.32 15.59 27.63
CA VAL A 115 13.93 15.83 27.13
C VAL A 115 13.11 14.52 26.99
N GLN A 116 13.61 13.37 27.43
CA GLN A 116 12.88 12.09 27.37
C GLN A 116 11.73 11.94 28.39
N ARG A 117 11.48 12.92 29.27
CA ARG A 117 10.62 12.71 30.46
C ARG A 117 9.19 13.27 30.41
N PHE A 118 8.77 13.97 29.34
CA PHE A 118 7.39 14.47 29.28
C PHE A 118 6.57 13.77 28.19
N GLY A 119 5.68 12.87 28.63
CA GLY A 119 4.42 12.57 27.96
C GLY A 119 4.45 11.68 26.72
N THR A 120 4.85 10.41 26.87
CA THR A 120 4.44 9.35 25.92
C THR A 120 4.14 8.05 26.66
N THR A 121 2.97 7.99 27.28
CA THR A 121 2.22 6.72 27.44
C THR A 121 1.62 6.27 26.10
N THR A 122 2.30 6.52 24.98
CA THR A 122 2.00 5.91 23.69
C THR A 122 2.94 4.74 23.51
N ASN A 123 2.31 3.58 23.48
CA ASN A 123 2.81 2.25 23.27
C ASN A 123 3.80 2.18 22.08
N THR A 124 5.08 2.53 22.27
CA THR A 124 6.19 2.25 21.32
C THR A 124 6.45 0.75 21.13
N ARG A 125 5.54 -0.12 21.60
CA ARG A 125 5.64 -1.57 21.72
C ARG A 125 5.14 -2.35 20.49
N TYR A 126 5.03 -1.77 19.29
CA TYR A 126 4.42 -2.48 18.15
C TYR A 126 4.89 -2.02 16.76
N ASN A 127 6.11 -1.48 16.63
CA ASN A 127 6.56 -0.94 15.34
C ASN A 127 7.33 -1.98 14.53
N ASN A 128 6.59 -2.86 13.82
CA ASN A 128 7.16 -3.62 12.69
C ASN A 128 7.76 -2.58 11.71
N PRO A 129 9.06 -2.69 11.34
CA PRO A 129 9.71 -1.73 10.45
C PRO A 129 9.11 -1.69 9.05
N LEU A 130 8.47 -2.77 8.59
CA LEU A 130 7.72 -2.78 7.34
C LEU A 130 6.44 -1.96 7.44
N GLY A 131 5.97 -1.67 8.65
CA GLY A 131 4.75 -0.96 8.92
C GLY A 131 3.57 -1.87 9.24
N ARG A 132 2.45 -1.25 9.56
CA ARG A 132 1.18 -1.92 9.85
C ARG A 132 0.51 -2.41 8.56
N ALA A 133 -0.38 -3.39 8.68
CA ALA A 133 -1.25 -3.77 7.58
C ALA A 133 -2.05 -2.55 7.06
N GLY A 134 -2.17 -2.45 5.74
CA GLY A 134 -2.89 -1.38 5.06
C GLY A 134 -4.36 -1.38 5.46
N ARG A 135 -4.89 -0.19 5.77
CA ARG A 135 -6.27 0.01 6.18
C ARG A 135 -7.15 0.32 4.97
N THR A 136 -8.46 0.26 5.16
CA THR A 136 -9.46 0.41 4.10
C THR A 136 -9.94 1.84 3.90
N VAL A 137 -9.43 2.83 4.65
CA VAL A 137 -9.74 4.26 4.43
C VAL A 137 -8.52 4.93 3.86
N TRP A 138 -8.58 5.28 2.57
CA TRP A 138 -7.48 5.86 1.82
C TRP A 138 -7.71 7.35 1.64
N ARG A 139 -6.87 8.13 2.30
CA ARG A 139 -6.82 9.58 2.11
C ARG A 139 -5.93 9.89 0.91
N VAL A 140 -6.52 10.17 -0.25
CA VAL A 140 -5.80 10.47 -1.49
C VAL A 140 -6.40 11.74 -2.11
N THR A 141 -5.57 12.75 -2.33
CA THR A 141 -5.98 14.01 -2.95
C THR A 141 -6.22 13.82 -4.45
N THR A 142 -7.24 14.48 -4.98
CA THR A 142 -7.45 14.55 -6.44
C THR A 142 -6.26 15.28 -7.09
N GLN A 143 -5.89 14.86 -8.29
CA GLN A 143 -4.83 15.47 -9.09
C GLN A 143 -5.48 16.17 -10.29
N PRO A 144 -5.13 17.44 -10.58
CA PRO A 144 -5.59 18.11 -11.78
C PRO A 144 -5.06 17.38 -13.01
N PHE A 145 -5.88 17.32 -14.05
CA PHE A 145 -5.54 16.73 -15.34
C PHE A 145 -5.76 17.79 -16.41
N ALA A 146 -4.75 18.00 -17.26
CA ALA A 146 -4.73 19.13 -18.19
C ALA A 146 -5.61 18.87 -19.43
N GLU A 147 -5.73 17.62 -19.86
CA GLU A 147 -6.58 17.26 -20.98
C GLU A 147 -8.06 17.13 -20.59
N ALA A 148 -8.97 17.29 -21.56
CA ALA A 148 -10.40 17.20 -21.33
C ALA A 148 -10.82 15.74 -21.08
N HIS A 149 -10.87 15.32 -19.80
CA HIS A 149 -11.33 13.99 -19.41
C HIS A 149 -12.24 14.08 -18.18
N PHE A 150 -13.47 13.59 -18.29
CA PHE A 150 -14.51 13.81 -17.26
C PHE A 150 -14.33 12.98 -15.99
N ALA A 151 -13.52 11.90 -16.04
CA ALA A 151 -13.41 10.93 -14.95
C ALA A 151 -11.94 10.56 -14.65
N THR A 152 -11.07 11.54 -14.42
CA THR A 152 -9.69 11.26 -14.01
C THR A 152 -9.59 10.97 -12.51
N PHE A 153 -8.71 10.05 -12.17
CA PHE A 153 -8.33 9.73 -10.79
C PHE A 153 -6.81 9.78 -10.64
N PRO A 154 -6.31 10.04 -9.42
CA PRO A 154 -4.87 10.15 -9.16
C PRO A 154 -4.16 8.80 -9.27
N GLU A 155 -2.90 8.81 -9.73
CA GLU A 155 -2.09 7.58 -9.90
C GLU A 155 -1.96 6.76 -8.60
N GLU A 156 -1.84 7.46 -7.46
CA GLU A 156 -1.72 6.82 -6.13
C GLU A 156 -2.96 6.01 -5.74
N LEU A 157 -4.14 6.33 -6.29
CA LEU A 157 -5.35 5.54 -6.07
C LEU A 157 -5.26 4.16 -6.72
N VAL A 158 -4.66 4.08 -7.90
CA VAL A 158 -4.45 2.82 -8.66
C VAL A 158 -3.29 2.02 -8.10
N LYS A 159 -2.22 2.71 -7.70
CA LYS A 159 -0.96 2.08 -7.32
C LYS A 159 -1.15 1.07 -6.20
N LYS A 160 -1.92 1.42 -5.17
CA LYS A 160 -2.19 0.52 -4.02
C LYS A 160 -2.85 -0.80 -4.42
N PRO A 161 -4.03 -0.83 -5.07
CA PRO A 161 -4.66 -2.08 -5.48
C PRO A 161 -3.83 -2.82 -6.54
N LEU A 162 -3.11 -2.11 -7.42
CA LEU A 162 -2.24 -2.74 -8.41
C LEU A 162 -1.09 -3.52 -7.76
N LEU A 163 -0.38 -2.90 -6.82
CA LEU A 163 0.73 -3.57 -6.12
C LEU A 163 0.23 -4.72 -5.25
N ALA A 164 -0.96 -4.59 -4.66
CA ALA A 164 -1.54 -5.63 -3.83
C ALA A 164 -2.05 -6.83 -4.62
N GLY A 165 -2.76 -6.58 -5.73
CA GLY A 165 -3.51 -7.61 -6.46
C GLY A 165 -2.80 -8.16 -7.70
N CYS A 166 -1.76 -7.50 -8.21
CA CYS A 166 -1.07 -7.91 -9.44
C CYS A 166 0.43 -8.19 -9.18
N PRO A 167 0.87 -9.45 -9.31
CA PRO A 167 2.25 -9.83 -9.05
C PRO A 167 3.19 -9.18 -10.06
N GLU A 168 4.39 -8.81 -9.61
CA GLU A 168 5.43 -8.28 -10.47
C GLU A 168 6.03 -9.35 -11.38
N PHE A 169 6.20 -10.55 -10.84
CA PHE A 169 6.82 -11.68 -11.54
C PHE A 169 5.88 -12.88 -11.48
N VAL A 170 5.60 -13.44 -12.65
CA VAL A 170 4.79 -14.64 -12.87
C VAL A 170 5.63 -15.63 -13.65
N CYS A 171 5.73 -16.87 -13.17
CA CYS A 171 6.51 -17.90 -13.86
C CYS A 171 5.95 -18.14 -15.27
N LYS A 172 6.82 -18.18 -16.28
CA LYS A 172 6.40 -18.42 -17.66
C LYS A 172 5.81 -19.83 -17.87
N ALA A 173 6.24 -20.83 -17.09
CA ALA A 173 5.75 -22.21 -17.19
C ALA A 173 4.52 -22.47 -16.32
N CYS A 174 4.63 -22.30 -14.99
CA CYS A 174 3.57 -22.72 -14.06
C CYS A 174 2.59 -21.62 -13.66
N GLY A 175 2.85 -20.35 -14.02
CA GLY A 175 1.98 -19.22 -13.68
C GLY A 175 1.98 -18.83 -12.19
N LYS A 176 2.81 -19.45 -11.34
CA LYS A 176 2.95 -19.04 -9.94
C LYS A 176 3.60 -17.66 -9.84
N PRO A 177 3.09 -16.77 -8.99
CA PRO A 177 3.75 -15.49 -8.71
C PRO A 177 5.01 -15.69 -7.85
N ARG A 178 6.02 -14.83 -8.00
CA ARG A 178 7.06 -14.70 -6.96
C ARG A 178 6.47 -13.99 -5.76
N GLU A 179 6.77 -14.50 -4.58
CA GLU A 179 6.43 -13.91 -3.30
C GLU A 179 7.69 -13.29 -2.70
N LYS A 180 7.53 -12.18 -1.98
CA LYS A 180 8.63 -11.55 -1.27
C LYS A 180 8.96 -12.41 -0.05
N ILE A 181 10.23 -12.77 0.09
CA ILE A 181 10.74 -13.47 1.27
C ILE A 181 11.29 -12.42 2.22
N TYR A 182 10.85 -12.52 3.47
CA TYR A 182 11.32 -11.70 4.56
C TYR A 182 11.95 -12.59 5.62
N GLU A 183 13.10 -12.17 6.12
CA GLU A 183 13.71 -12.80 7.28
C GLU A 183 13.61 -11.91 8.51
N LYS A 184 13.44 -12.56 9.65
CA LYS A 184 13.43 -11.93 10.96
C LYS A 184 14.86 -11.58 11.34
N SER A 185 15.23 -10.33 11.17
CA SER A 185 16.50 -9.82 11.69
C SER A 185 16.31 -9.18 13.06
N VAL A 186 17.21 -9.46 14.00
CA VAL A 186 17.37 -8.64 15.19
C VAL A 186 18.32 -7.51 14.80
N PRO A 187 17.99 -6.22 14.99
CA PRO A 187 18.94 -5.16 14.75
C PRO A 187 20.19 -5.44 15.58
N LYS A 188 21.34 -5.53 14.92
CA LYS A 188 22.63 -5.48 15.62
C LYS A 188 22.67 -4.13 16.32
N LEU A 189 22.38 -4.09 17.64
CA LEU A 189 22.74 -2.92 18.42
C LEU A 189 24.27 -2.89 18.43
N GLU A 190 24.85 -2.11 17.53
CA GLU A 190 26.27 -2.14 17.20
C GLU A 190 27.18 -1.79 18.39
N SER A 191 26.63 -1.24 19.48
CA SER A 191 27.38 -1.02 20.71
C SER A 191 26.78 -1.76 21.90
N ARG A 192 27.66 -2.47 22.62
CA ARG A 192 27.38 -3.12 23.91
C ARG A 192 26.74 -2.15 24.93
N LYS A 193 27.07 -0.86 24.84
CA LYS A 193 26.53 0.21 25.67
C LYS A 193 25.05 0.48 25.38
N ALA A 194 24.66 0.59 24.11
CA ALA A 194 23.26 0.81 23.73
C ALA A 194 22.37 -0.36 24.16
N LEU A 195 22.87 -1.60 24.02
CA LEU A 195 22.12 -2.80 24.39
C LEU A 195 21.90 -2.88 25.90
N ASN A 196 22.93 -2.57 26.68
CA ASN A 196 22.83 -2.51 28.14
C ASN A 196 21.84 -1.44 28.58
N HIS A 197 21.89 -0.24 27.98
CA HIS A 197 20.96 0.84 28.30
C HIS A 197 19.50 0.46 28.03
N TYR A 198 19.24 -0.21 26.90
CA TYR A 198 17.90 -0.71 26.55
C TYR A 198 17.40 -1.80 27.52
N LEU A 199 18.23 -2.79 27.86
CA LEU A 199 17.83 -3.86 28.77
C LEU A 199 17.57 -3.35 30.19
N VAL A 200 18.36 -2.36 30.63
CA VAL A 200 18.15 -1.71 31.93
C VAL A 200 16.84 -0.93 31.97
N SER A 201 16.47 -0.22 30.90
CA SER A 201 15.20 0.53 30.84
C SER A 201 13.96 -0.36 30.77
N LYS A 202 14.11 -1.64 30.42
CA LYS A 202 13.04 -2.64 30.35
C LYS A 202 12.93 -3.54 31.57
N LYS A 203 13.78 -3.38 32.58
CA LYS A 203 13.65 -4.09 33.86
C LYS A 203 12.27 -3.85 34.46
N SER A 204 11.60 -4.93 34.86
CA SER A 204 10.42 -4.85 35.71
C SER A 204 10.73 -4.13 37.02
N SER A 205 9.71 -3.58 37.69
CA SER A 205 9.88 -2.94 39.00
C SER A 205 10.53 -3.86 40.03
N TYR A 206 10.24 -5.16 39.97
CA TYR A 206 10.91 -6.20 40.77
C TYR A 206 12.41 -6.31 40.46
N GLU A 207 12.78 -6.36 39.17
CA GLU A 207 14.19 -6.46 38.74
C GLU A 207 14.99 -5.18 38.97
N GLN A 208 14.33 -4.02 39.05
CA GLN A 208 14.96 -2.73 39.35
C GLN A 208 15.48 -2.67 40.80
N GLY A 209 14.87 -3.42 41.72
CA GLY A 209 15.32 -3.54 43.12
C GLY A 209 16.44 -4.56 43.35
N MET A 210 16.85 -5.33 42.33
CA MET A 210 17.90 -6.34 42.47
C MET A 210 19.31 -5.71 42.42
N SER A 211 20.13 -5.98 43.43
CA SER A 211 21.57 -5.70 43.38
C SER A 211 22.31 -6.89 42.74
N PHE A 212 23.10 -6.61 41.71
CA PHE A 212 23.88 -7.65 41.03
C PHE A 212 25.27 -7.76 41.68
N LYS A 213 25.68 -8.98 42.03
CA LYS A 213 27.08 -9.27 42.35
C LYS A 213 27.96 -9.00 41.10
N LYS A 214 29.25 -8.76 41.30
CA LYS A 214 30.20 -8.48 40.19
C LYS A 214 30.13 -9.62 39.14
N GLY A 215 29.78 -9.30 37.89
CA GLY A 215 29.56 -10.27 36.82
C GLY A 215 28.12 -10.80 36.66
N GLY A 216 27.27 -10.67 37.69
CA GLY A 216 25.88 -11.13 37.63
C GLY A 216 25.00 -10.33 36.67
N PHE A 217 25.37 -9.06 36.38
CA PHE A 217 24.68 -8.27 35.37
C PHE A 217 24.92 -8.82 33.95
N SER A 218 26.13 -9.31 33.64
CA SER A 218 26.42 -9.94 32.34
C SER A 218 25.66 -11.25 32.17
N GLU A 219 25.59 -12.09 33.19
CA GLU A 219 24.84 -13.35 33.15
C GLU A 219 23.33 -13.10 33.03
N TRP A 220 22.78 -12.17 33.82
CA TRP A 220 21.38 -11.78 33.70
C TRP A 220 21.07 -11.22 32.31
N ARG A 221 21.95 -10.36 31.78
CA ARG A 221 21.83 -9.83 30.42
C ARG A 221 21.81 -10.96 29.39
N ASP A 222 22.77 -11.87 29.45
CA ASP A 222 22.92 -12.95 28.47
C ASP A 222 21.76 -13.95 28.56
N LYS A 223 21.27 -14.24 29.77
CA LYS A 223 20.05 -15.01 30.01
C LYS A 223 18.81 -14.31 29.44
N LYS A 224 18.65 -12.99 29.61
CA LYS A 224 17.54 -12.23 28.98
C LYS A 224 17.64 -12.16 27.46
N LEU A 225 18.85 -12.15 26.90
CA LEU A 225 19.07 -12.28 25.45
C LEU A 225 18.61 -13.67 24.98
N GLN A 226 18.95 -14.73 25.70
CA GLN A 226 18.53 -16.11 25.40
C GLN A 226 17.03 -16.36 25.61
N GLU A 227 16.43 -15.78 26.65
CA GLU A 227 15.02 -15.94 27.00
C GLU A 227 14.08 -15.06 26.16
N GLY A 228 14.57 -13.97 25.54
CA GLY A 228 13.66 -12.92 25.06
C GLY A 228 14.18 -11.88 24.07
N LEU A 229 15.26 -12.15 23.31
CA LEU A 229 15.56 -11.33 22.10
C LEU A 229 14.61 -11.60 20.92
N MET A 230 13.62 -12.47 21.09
CA MET A 230 12.37 -12.33 20.36
C MET A 230 11.48 -11.31 21.08
N ASN A 231 11.95 -10.09 21.32
CA ASN A 231 11.00 -9.00 21.51
C ASN A 231 10.39 -8.78 20.12
N PRO A 232 9.09 -9.08 19.88
CA PRO A 232 8.48 -8.93 18.55
C PRO A 232 8.71 -7.52 17.98
N ASP A 233 8.89 -6.55 18.88
CA ASP A 233 9.07 -5.12 18.59
C ASP A 233 10.44 -4.77 18.00
N LEU A 234 11.44 -5.64 18.17
CA LEU A 234 12.79 -5.46 17.60
C LEU A 234 13.01 -6.34 16.38
N VAL A 235 12.21 -7.38 16.18
CA VAL A 235 12.34 -8.24 15.00
C VAL A 235 11.92 -7.45 13.77
N ARG A 236 12.90 -7.15 12.93
CA ARG A 236 12.70 -6.47 11.67
C ARG A 236 12.59 -7.50 10.56
N ASP A 237 11.44 -7.55 9.90
CA ASP A 237 11.29 -8.26 8.64
C ASP A 237 12.17 -7.53 7.60
N ILE A 238 13.30 -8.12 7.22
CA ILE A 238 14.17 -7.63 6.15
C ILE A 238 13.82 -8.37 4.88
N PHE A 239 13.59 -7.62 3.79
CA PHE A 239 13.45 -8.23 2.48
C PHE A 239 14.77 -8.85 2.06
N VAL A 240 14.79 -10.17 1.92
CA VAL A 240 16.01 -10.93 1.55
C VAL A 240 15.99 -11.40 0.10
N GLY A 241 14.82 -11.38 -0.54
CA GLY A 241 14.72 -11.74 -1.94
C GLY A 241 13.34 -12.25 -2.32
N TRP A 242 13.28 -12.95 -3.45
CA TRP A 242 12.05 -13.47 -4.01
C TRP A 242 12.02 -14.99 -3.94
N SER A 243 10.81 -15.55 -3.78
CA SER A 243 10.61 -16.98 -3.90
C SER A 243 10.88 -17.47 -5.33
N ASP A 244 11.25 -18.74 -5.44
CA ASP A 244 11.41 -19.42 -6.72
C ASP A 244 10.46 -20.61 -6.82
N CYS A 245 9.94 -20.84 -8.03
CA CYS A 245 9.02 -21.93 -8.30
C CYS A 245 9.73 -23.22 -8.76
N GLY A 246 11.05 -23.17 -9.00
CA GLY A 246 11.87 -24.29 -9.43
C GLY A 246 11.79 -24.61 -10.93
N CYS A 247 11.01 -23.86 -11.73
CA CYS A 247 10.81 -24.19 -13.14
C CYS A 247 11.97 -23.78 -14.07
N GLY A 248 12.84 -22.84 -13.69
CA GLY A 248 14.01 -22.44 -14.49
C GLY A 248 13.74 -21.74 -15.83
N VAL A 249 12.48 -21.49 -16.21
CA VAL A 249 12.11 -20.88 -17.51
C VAL A 249 12.01 -19.34 -17.50
N GLY A 250 12.38 -18.71 -16.39
CA GLY A 250 12.29 -17.27 -16.17
C GLY A 250 10.86 -16.75 -15.90
N TRP A 251 10.77 -15.41 -15.84
CA TRP A 251 9.62 -14.68 -15.31
C TRP A 251 9.04 -13.70 -16.35
N LYS A 252 7.73 -13.46 -16.27
CA LYS A 252 7.03 -12.41 -17.01
C LYS A 252 6.27 -11.51 -16.05
N ALA A 253 5.89 -10.31 -16.51
CA ALA A 253 5.09 -9.40 -15.72
C ALA A 253 3.66 -9.92 -15.50
N GLY A 254 3.07 -9.60 -14.35
CA GLY A 254 1.62 -9.72 -14.16
C GLY A 254 0.87 -8.73 -15.06
N VAL A 255 -0.36 -9.08 -15.42
CA VAL A 255 -1.19 -8.30 -16.37
C VAL A 255 -2.39 -7.71 -15.65
N VAL A 256 -2.59 -6.40 -15.78
CA VAL A 256 -3.77 -5.68 -15.29
C VAL A 256 -4.74 -5.44 -16.43
N LEU A 257 -6.03 -5.71 -16.22
CA LEU A 257 -7.08 -5.38 -17.18
C LEU A 257 -7.83 -4.14 -16.70
N ASP A 258 -7.93 -3.12 -17.56
CA ASP A 258 -8.80 -1.97 -17.38
C ASP A 258 -9.80 -1.88 -18.54
N PRO A 259 -11.09 -2.25 -18.33
CA PRO A 259 -12.09 -2.18 -19.39
C PRO A 259 -12.62 -0.76 -19.65
N PHE A 260 -12.24 0.22 -18.83
CA PHE A 260 -12.65 1.63 -18.93
C PHE A 260 -11.42 2.53 -18.81
N MET A 261 -10.49 2.32 -19.73
CA MET A 261 -9.12 2.83 -19.67
C MET A 261 -9.06 4.37 -19.61
N GLY A 262 -10.05 5.07 -20.16
CA GLY A 262 -10.13 6.53 -20.17
C GLY A 262 -8.84 7.13 -20.72
N SER A 263 -8.26 8.07 -19.97
CA SER A 263 -6.98 8.69 -20.33
C SER A 263 -5.74 7.82 -20.07
N GLY A 264 -5.88 6.56 -19.64
CA GLY A 264 -4.78 5.59 -19.55
C GLY A 264 -3.99 5.58 -18.25
N THR A 265 -4.52 6.15 -17.16
CA THR A 265 -3.82 6.22 -15.86
C THR A 265 -3.43 4.83 -15.34
N VAL A 266 -4.29 3.81 -15.49
CA VAL A 266 -3.96 2.45 -15.03
C VAL A 266 -2.76 1.86 -15.77
N GLY A 267 -2.69 2.04 -17.09
CA GLY A 267 -1.54 1.57 -17.89
C GLY A 267 -0.24 2.27 -17.51
N VAL A 268 -0.28 3.59 -17.28
CA VAL A 268 0.89 4.35 -16.82
C VAL A 268 1.39 3.80 -15.49
N VAL A 269 0.49 3.59 -14.53
CA VAL A 269 0.85 3.06 -13.20
C VAL A 269 1.35 1.61 -13.30
N ALA A 270 0.75 0.77 -14.15
CA ALA A 270 1.21 -0.59 -14.38
C ALA A 270 2.66 -0.60 -14.86
N ARG A 271 2.98 0.18 -15.90
CA ARG A 271 4.33 0.24 -16.48
C ARG A 271 5.37 0.81 -15.53
N LYS A 272 5.05 1.91 -14.83
CA LYS A 272 5.89 2.49 -13.78
C LYS A 272 6.24 1.48 -12.68
N ASN A 273 5.37 0.49 -12.45
CA ASN A 273 5.55 -0.53 -11.43
C ASN A 273 5.83 -1.90 -12.05
N SER A 274 6.44 -2.05 -13.22
CA SER A 274 6.84 -3.38 -13.72
C SER A 274 5.70 -4.38 -14.04
N ARG A 275 4.47 -3.92 -14.23
CA ARG A 275 3.34 -4.75 -14.66
C ARG A 275 2.97 -4.45 -16.11
N ASP A 276 2.42 -5.44 -16.79
CA ASP A 276 1.79 -5.25 -18.10
C ASP A 276 0.30 -4.91 -17.93
N PHE A 277 -0.32 -4.45 -19.00
CA PHE A 277 -1.74 -4.09 -18.97
C PHE A 277 -2.45 -4.39 -20.29
N ILE A 278 -3.77 -4.52 -20.21
CA ILE A 278 -4.71 -4.55 -21.33
C ILE A 278 -5.78 -3.50 -21.01
N GLY A 279 -6.01 -2.58 -21.94
CA GLY A 279 -6.96 -1.48 -21.77
C GLY A 279 -8.00 -1.47 -22.89
N PHE A 280 -9.26 -1.22 -22.55
CA PHE A 280 -10.34 -0.94 -23.51
C PHE A 280 -10.90 0.47 -23.26
N GLU A 281 -11.16 1.22 -24.33
CA GLU A 281 -11.77 2.55 -24.30
C GLU A 281 -12.55 2.74 -25.59
N LEU A 282 -13.76 3.27 -25.47
CA LEU A 282 -14.70 3.44 -26.57
C LEU A 282 -14.52 4.80 -27.25
N ASN A 283 -14.16 5.84 -26.50
CA ASN A 283 -13.97 7.18 -27.03
C ASN A 283 -12.59 7.31 -27.69
N LYS A 284 -12.58 7.57 -29.00
CA LYS A 284 -11.36 7.75 -29.80
C LYS A 284 -10.44 8.85 -29.24
N GLU A 285 -10.98 9.97 -28.77
CA GLU A 285 -10.19 11.06 -28.20
C GLU A 285 -9.44 10.61 -26.94
N TYR A 286 -10.08 9.78 -26.11
CA TYR A 286 -9.47 9.22 -24.91
C TYR A 286 -8.41 8.18 -25.27
N VAL A 287 -8.64 7.39 -26.32
CA VAL A 287 -7.61 6.47 -26.87
C VAL A 287 -6.36 7.24 -27.31
N GLU A 288 -6.51 8.37 -28.00
CA GLU A 288 -5.39 9.21 -28.44
C GLU A 288 -4.61 9.79 -27.24
N ILE A 289 -5.31 10.35 -26.25
CA ILE A 289 -4.71 10.86 -25.01
C ILE A 289 -3.96 9.73 -24.29
N ALA A 290 -4.59 8.57 -24.12
CA ALA A 290 -4.00 7.42 -23.44
C ALA A 290 -2.72 6.94 -24.16
N ASN A 291 -2.77 6.77 -25.48
CA ASN A 291 -1.61 6.36 -26.28
C ASN A 291 -0.46 7.36 -26.18
N LYS A 292 -0.75 8.67 -26.25
CA LYS A 292 0.26 9.71 -26.06
C LYS A 292 0.91 9.63 -24.68
N ARG A 293 0.12 9.43 -23.63
CA ARG A 293 0.62 9.28 -22.25
C ARG A 293 1.43 8.01 -22.03
N LEU A 294 1.06 6.92 -22.70
CA LEU A 294 1.70 5.61 -22.55
C LEU A 294 3.00 5.48 -23.34
N LYS A 295 3.13 6.18 -24.48
CA LYS A 295 4.28 6.10 -25.39
C LYS A 295 5.64 6.10 -24.67
N PRO A 296 5.95 7.03 -23.75
CA PRO A 296 7.25 7.06 -23.07
C PRO A 296 7.55 5.81 -22.23
N TYR A 297 6.52 5.11 -21.74
CA TYR A 297 6.63 3.92 -20.90
C TYR A 297 6.59 2.61 -21.68
N MET A 298 6.26 2.68 -22.97
CA MET A 298 6.29 1.56 -23.90
C MET A 298 7.64 1.45 -24.61
N GLU A 299 8.28 2.58 -24.87
CA GLU A 299 9.59 2.66 -25.53
C GLU A 299 10.75 2.43 -24.55
N GLN A 300 10.51 2.56 -23.24
CA GLN A 300 11.48 2.20 -22.21
C GLN A 300 11.66 0.67 -22.12
N THR A 301 12.69 0.15 -22.79
CA THR A 301 13.26 -1.16 -22.49
C THR A 301 13.92 -1.10 -21.12
N LYS A 302 13.51 -1.98 -20.21
CA LYS A 302 14.14 -2.05 -18.90
C LYS A 302 15.57 -2.58 -19.02
N LEU A 303 16.50 -1.95 -18.29
CA LEU A 303 17.86 -2.43 -18.02
C LEU A 303 17.90 -3.71 -17.14
N THR A 304 16.99 -4.65 -17.33
CA THR A 304 16.87 -5.88 -16.51
C THR A 304 17.47 -7.12 -17.16
N GLU A 305 18.32 -6.97 -18.18
CA GLU A 305 19.23 -8.03 -18.64
C GLU A 305 20.59 -7.96 -17.93
N VAL A 306 20.64 -7.49 -16.67
CA VAL A 306 21.82 -7.74 -15.83
C VAL A 306 21.64 -9.14 -15.23
N THR A 307 22.15 -10.09 -16.00
CA THR A 307 22.57 -11.46 -15.67
C THR A 307 22.43 -11.88 -14.19
N ASP A 308 21.65 -12.94 -13.97
CA ASP A 308 21.81 -13.84 -12.83
C ASP A 308 23.26 -14.35 -12.85
N GLY A 309 24.11 -13.82 -11.97
CA GLY A 309 25.51 -14.21 -11.89
C GLY A 309 26.28 -13.42 -10.85
N TYR A 310 25.99 -13.65 -9.57
CA TYR A 310 26.94 -13.66 -8.43
C TYR A 310 26.33 -14.47 -7.28
#